data_AF-A0AAV3W7G3-F1
#
_entry.id   AF-A0AAV3W7G3-F1
#
_cell.length_a   1.000
_cell.length_b   1.000
_cell.length_c   1.000
_cell.angle_alpha   90.00
_cell.angle_beta   90.00
_cell.angle_gamma   90.00
#
_symmetry.space_group_name_H-M   'P 1'
#
loop_
_entity.id
_entity.type
_entity.pdbx_description
1 polymer ?
#
loop_
_entity_poly.entity_id
_entity_poly.type
_entity_poly.pdbx_seq_one_letter_code
_entity_poly.pdbx_strand_id
1 'polypeptide(L)'
;MSKMKRTIFNSLILILGIMLLGCRDIDLRSSTVINENGSGIVKLQVVYDDFISTKLKNDVIDHEWAKENGYNFNKYFKDNMNIEEITYEFKDIKELEEKINSSGLATMTDLKRARGKDDVYTIDVKFNKSAIDNLIKNNTDDQKVYSYIKNIKFINEVEVPGNVIGCNAEEDVDENTRVWNYKLSQIDDDTKLDLAYKIKKHAFPISVLPNN
;
A
#
# COMPACT_ATOMS: atom_id res chain seq x y z
N MET A 1 -21.38 -5.15 13.69
CA MET A 1 -19.93 -4.82 13.68
C MET A 1 -19.20 -6.02 13.11
N SER A 2 -18.51 -5.87 11.98
CA SER A 2 -17.78 -6.99 11.36
C SER A 2 -16.62 -7.43 12.26
N LYS A 3 -16.35 -8.74 12.30
CA LYS A 3 -15.25 -9.35 13.07
C LYS A 3 -13.89 -8.67 12.81
N MET A 4 -13.71 -8.13 11.60
CA MET A 4 -12.58 -7.30 11.15
C MET A 4 -12.17 -6.20 12.14
N LYS A 5 -13.14 -5.53 12.79
CA LYS A 5 -12.84 -4.43 13.73
C LYS A 5 -12.31 -4.93 15.09
N ARG A 6 -12.47 -6.21 15.40
CA ARG A 6 -12.27 -6.75 16.76
C ARG A 6 -10.92 -7.47 16.93
N THR A 7 -10.32 -7.98 15.85
CA THR A 7 -9.12 -8.83 15.94
C THR A 7 -7.79 -8.06 15.88
N ILE A 8 -7.63 -7.11 14.95
CA ILE A 8 -6.44 -6.21 14.85
C ILE A 8 -6.23 -5.40 16.15
N PHE A 9 -7.30 -5.25 16.92
CA PHE A 9 -7.49 -4.31 18.01
C PHE A 9 -6.98 -4.76 19.38
N ASN A 10 -7.19 -6.03 19.73
CA ASN A 10 -6.80 -6.56 21.04
C ASN A 10 -5.28 -6.64 21.21
N SER A 11 -4.54 -6.66 20.09
CA SER A 11 -3.09 -6.68 20.04
C SER A 11 -2.49 -5.28 20.24
N LEU A 12 -3.10 -4.23 19.69
CA LEU A 12 -2.63 -2.84 19.79
C LEU A 12 -2.79 -2.26 21.21
N ILE A 13 -3.80 -2.70 21.97
CA ILE A 13 -4.14 -2.15 23.29
C ILE A 13 -3.10 -2.47 24.39
N LEU A 14 -2.36 -3.58 24.29
CA LEU A 14 -1.37 -3.97 25.33
C LEU A 14 -0.01 -3.26 25.15
N ILE A 15 0.29 -2.79 23.94
CA ILE A 15 1.52 -2.08 23.57
C ILE A 15 1.72 -0.79 24.40
N LEU A 16 0.68 -0.34 25.08
CA LEU A 16 0.49 1.02 25.58
C LEU A 16 0.79 1.25 27.06
N GLY A 17 1.13 0.21 27.83
CA GLY A 17 1.41 0.38 29.25
C GLY A 17 2.80 0.96 29.58
N ILE A 18 3.82 0.82 28.72
CA ILE A 18 5.23 0.81 29.20
C ILE A 18 6.16 1.77 28.44
N MET A 19 5.65 2.59 27.53
CA MET A 19 6.49 3.24 26.52
C MET A 19 7.06 4.63 26.88
N LEU A 20 7.78 4.73 28.00
CA LEU A 20 8.77 5.81 28.25
C LEU A 20 10.18 5.24 27.99
N LEU A 21 10.99 5.92 27.15
CA LEU A 21 12.41 5.63 26.82
C LEU A 21 12.69 4.60 25.70
N GLY A 22 13.07 5.10 24.50
CA GLY A 22 13.68 4.34 23.39
C GLY A 22 13.33 4.89 22.00
N CYS A 23 14.30 4.93 21.07
CA CYS A 23 14.04 4.99 19.62
C CYS A 23 13.31 3.69 19.25
N ARG A 24 12.03 3.78 18.94
CA ARG A 24 11.14 2.66 18.70
C ARG A 24 10.52 2.86 17.34
N ASP A 25 10.66 1.87 16.47
CA ASP A 25 10.28 2.01 15.08
C ASP A 25 9.18 1.01 14.72
N ILE A 26 8.05 1.56 14.29
CA ILE A 26 7.01 0.86 13.55
C ILE A 26 6.73 1.66 12.28
N ASP A 27 6.70 0.96 11.16
CA ASP A 27 6.40 1.51 9.85
C ASP A 27 5.30 0.67 9.18
N LEU A 28 4.43 1.36 8.45
CA LEU A 28 3.53 0.75 7.48
C LEU A 28 4.18 0.87 6.11
N ARG A 29 4.24 -0.24 5.36
CA ARG A 29 4.76 -0.23 4.00
C ARG A 29 3.74 -0.80 3.04
N SER A 30 3.66 -0.21 1.86
CA SER A 30 2.93 -0.75 0.72
C SER A 30 3.91 -0.82 -0.44
N SER A 31 3.97 -1.94 -1.15
CA SER A 31 4.72 -2.07 -2.40
C SER A 31 3.79 -2.63 -3.46
N THR A 32 3.71 -1.96 -4.60
CA THR A 32 2.85 -2.33 -5.72
C THR A 32 3.72 -2.53 -6.95
N VAL A 33 3.61 -3.70 -7.57
CA VAL A 33 4.29 -4.01 -8.84
C VAL A 33 3.24 -4.25 -9.90
N ILE A 34 3.30 -3.47 -10.99
CA ILE A 34 2.40 -3.58 -12.14
C ILE A 34 3.18 -4.15 -13.32
N ASN A 35 2.66 -5.19 -13.95
CA ASN A 35 3.24 -5.81 -15.14
C ASN A 35 2.68 -5.19 -16.44
N GLU A 36 3.34 -5.44 -17.57
CA GLU A 36 2.93 -4.90 -18.89
C GLU A 36 1.49 -5.25 -19.30
N ASN A 37 1.00 -6.42 -18.88
CA ASN A 37 -0.37 -6.87 -19.12
C ASN A 37 -1.41 -6.22 -18.20
N GLY A 38 -0.98 -5.35 -17.27
CA GLY A 38 -1.82 -4.70 -16.27
C GLY A 38 -2.11 -5.53 -15.02
N SER A 39 -1.66 -6.79 -14.96
CA SER A 39 -1.73 -7.61 -13.76
C SER A 39 -0.60 -7.27 -12.79
N GLY A 40 -0.65 -7.75 -11.56
CA GLY A 40 0.43 -7.46 -10.63
C GLY A 40 0.13 -7.86 -9.21
N ILE A 41 0.91 -7.28 -8.29
CA ILE A 41 0.88 -7.62 -6.88
C ILE A 41 0.89 -6.35 -6.04
N VAL A 42 0.03 -6.29 -5.03
CA VAL A 42 0.13 -5.32 -3.93
C VAL A 42 0.50 -6.06 -2.66
N LYS A 43 1.53 -5.57 -1.99
CA LYS A 43 2.00 -6.06 -0.70
C LYS A 43 1.80 -4.96 0.34
N LEU A 44 1.13 -5.27 1.44
CA LEU A 44 1.01 -4.39 2.61
C LEU A 44 1.76 -5.03 3.77
N GLN A 45 2.60 -4.25 4.45
CA GLN A 45 3.46 -4.72 5.53
C GLN A 45 3.32 -3.84 6.76
N VAL A 46 3.39 -4.47 7.94
CA VAL A 46 3.68 -3.82 9.20
C VAL A 46 5.07 -4.27 9.62
N VAL A 47 6.00 -3.32 9.73
CA VAL A 47 7.39 -3.55 10.11
C VAL A 47 7.60 -2.98 11.49
N TYR A 48 8.06 -3.77 12.45
CA TYR A 48 8.18 -3.35 13.85
C TYR A 48 9.35 -4.02 14.58
N ASP A 49 9.98 -3.30 15.49
CA ASP A 49 11.10 -3.84 16.27
C ASP A 49 10.68 -4.92 17.29
N ASP A 50 11.67 -5.60 17.87
CA ASP A 50 11.43 -6.64 18.90
C ASP A 50 10.74 -6.09 20.15
N PHE A 51 10.97 -4.83 20.49
CA PHE A 51 10.29 -4.22 21.64
C PHE A 51 8.79 -4.19 21.39
N ILE A 52 8.33 -3.69 20.24
CA ILE A 52 6.91 -3.69 19.85
C ILE A 52 6.39 -5.12 19.77
N SER A 53 7.16 -6.05 19.19
CA SER A 53 6.83 -7.49 19.11
C SER A 53 6.50 -8.09 20.47
N THR A 54 7.33 -7.87 21.48
CA THR A 54 7.09 -8.39 22.85
C THR A 54 5.85 -7.82 23.52
N LYS A 55 5.30 -6.72 23.00
CA LYS A 55 4.07 -6.11 23.54
C LYS A 55 2.82 -6.47 22.75
N LEU A 56 2.99 -6.99 21.54
CA LEU A 56 1.89 -7.53 20.76
C LEU A 56 1.41 -8.84 21.39
N LYS A 57 0.12 -8.89 21.75
CA LYS A 57 -0.50 -10.11 22.28
C LYS A 57 -0.73 -11.17 21.22
N ASN A 58 -1.01 -10.74 19.99
CA ASN A 58 -1.19 -11.56 18.81
C ASN A 58 -0.55 -10.85 17.63
N ASP A 59 -0.57 -11.50 16.47
CA ASP A 59 -0.24 -10.88 15.19
C ASP A 59 -1.02 -9.56 14.99
N VAL A 60 -0.37 -8.60 14.34
CA VAL A 60 -0.96 -7.30 13.97
C VAL A 60 -2.04 -7.49 12.90
N ILE A 61 -1.77 -8.36 11.94
CA ILE A 61 -2.69 -8.71 10.85
C ILE A 61 -3.52 -9.92 11.26
N ASP A 62 -4.83 -9.86 11.01
CA ASP A 62 -5.73 -11.00 11.17
C ASP A 62 -5.57 -11.96 9.96
N HIS A 63 -4.97 -13.13 10.19
CA HIS A 63 -4.69 -14.12 9.14
C HIS A 63 -5.97 -14.75 8.56
N GLU A 64 -6.98 -14.98 9.41
CA GLU A 64 -8.25 -15.56 8.95
C GLU A 64 -8.95 -14.58 8.04
N TRP A 65 -9.04 -13.32 8.46
CA TRP A 65 -9.59 -12.25 7.64
C TRP A 65 -8.80 -12.07 6.33
N ALA A 66 -7.47 -12.07 6.38
CA ALA A 66 -6.64 -11.92 5.19
C ALA A 66 -6.96 -13.02 4.17
N LYS A 67 -6.98 -14.28 4.63
CA LYS A 67 -7.32 -15.43 3.79
C LYS A 67 -8.75 -15.35 3.23
N GLU A 68 -9.74 -15.02 4.07
CA GLU A 68 -11.15 -14.86 3.66
C GLU A 68 -11.33 -13.78 2.58
N ASN A 69 -10.44 -12.78 2.55
CA ASN A 69 -10.49 -11.68 1.60
C ASN A 69 -9.52 -11.84 0.41
N GLY A 70 -8.97 -13.04 0.22
CA GLY A 70 -8.12 -13.39 -0.92
C GLY A 70 -6.67 -12.92 -0.81
N TYR A 71 -6.20 -12.61 0.40
CA TYR A 71 -4.81 -12.25 0.64
C TYR A 71 -3.98 -13.45 1.08
N ASN A 72 -2.73 -13.49 0.64
CA ASN A 72 -1.72 -14.39 1.17
C ASN A 72 -1.01 -13.71 2.33
N PHE A 73 -1.02 -14.34 3.50
CA PHE A 73 -0.33 -13.84 4.69
C PHE A 73 1.06 -14.47 4.84
N ASN A 74 2.03 -13.68 5.29
CA ASN A 74 3.35 -14.16 5.66
C ASN A 74 3.89 -13.37 6.88
N LYS A 75 4.67 -14.05 7.73
CA LYS A 75 5.36 -13.47 8.88
C LYS A 75 6.80 -13.95 8.94
N TYR A 76 7.73 -13.02 9.07
CA TYR A 76 9.15 -13.33 9.11
C TYR A 76 9.93 -12.25 9.85
N PHE A 77 11.20 -12.55 10.13
CA PHE A 77 12.14 -11.65 10.77
C PHE A 77 13.27 -11.31 9.80
N LYS A 78 13.55 -10.02 9.61
CA LYS A 78 14.58 -9.54 8.68
C LYS A 78 15.14 -8.21 9.17
N ASP A 79 16.45 -8.02 9.05
CA ASP A 79 17.15 -6.76 9.40
C ASP A 79 16.84 -6.27 10.82
N ASN A 80 16.75 -7.20 11.77
CA ASN A 80 16.35 -6.99 13.18
C ASN A 80 14.93 -6.44 13.38
N MET A 81 14.05 -6.61 12.38
CA MET A 81 12.66 -6.20 12.43
C MET A 81 11.74 -7.40 12.22
N ASN A 82 10.64 -7.41 12.94
CA ASN A 82 9.52 -8.30 12.71
C ASN A 82 8.68 -7.72 11.57
N ILE A 83 8.30 -8.58 10.61
CA ILE A 83 7.53 -8.20 9.43
C ILE A 83 6.32 -9.12 9.34
N GLU A 84 5.14 -8.51 9.35
CA GLU A 84 3.90 -9.16 8.97
C GLU A 84 3.42 -8.55 7.65
N GLU A 85 3.14 -9.38 6.66
CA GLU A 85 2.73 -8.93 5.34
C GLU A 85 1.49 -9.67 4.82
N ILE A 86 0.66 -8.94 4.08
CA ILE A 86 -0.39 -9.49 3.23
C ILE A 86 -0.13 -9.12 1.79
N THR A 87 -0.37 -10.08 0.90
CA THR A 87 -0.14 -9.93 -0.53
C THR A 87 -1.43 -10.20 -1.28
N TYR A 88 -1.79 -9.30 -2.20
CA TYR A 88 -2.92 -9.43 -3.11
C TYR A 88 -2.41 -9.46 -4.54
N GLU A 89 -2.77 -10.52 -5.28
CA GLU A 89 -2.49 -10.62 -6.70
C GLU A 89 -3.74 -10.16 -7.47
N PHE A 90 -3.57 -9.17 -8.35
CA PHE A 90 -4.64 -8.65 -9.20
C PHE A 90 -4.40 -9.04 -10.66
N LYS A 91 -5.46 -9.37 -11.39
CA LYS A 91 -5.39 -9.82 -12.78
C LYS A 91 -5.28 -8.66 -13.76
N ASP A 92 -5.82 -7.51 -13.38
CA ASP A 92 -5.75 -6.26 -14.13
C ASP A 92 -5.90 -5.06 -13.18
N ILE A 93 -5.61 -3.87 -13.71
CA ILE A 93 -5.67 -2.61 -12.95
C ILE A 93 -7.09 -2.33 -12.44
N LYS A 94 -8.13 -2.79 -13.14
CA LYS A 94 -9.52 -2.54 -12.73
C LYS A 94 -9.85 -3.31 -11.46
N GLU A 95 -9.39 -4.55 -11.34
CA GLU A 95 -9.50 -5.34 -10.12
C GLU A 95 -8.81 -4.66 -8.94
N LEU A 96 -7.62 -4.08 -9.16
CA LEU A 96 -6.92 -3.31 -8.13
C LEU A 96 -7.71 -2.06 -7.72
N GLU A 97 -8.24 -1.31 -8.70
CA GLU A 97 -9.07 -0.14 -8.45
C GLU A 97 -10.29 -0.48 -7.59
N GLU A 98 -11.01 -1.54 -7.94
CA GLU A 98 -12.17 -2.03 -7.17
C GLU A 98 -11.78 -2.46 -5.75
N LYS A 99 -10.63 -3.13 -5.60
CA LYS A 99 -10.13 -3.57 -4.29
C LYS A 99 -9.81 -2.37 -3.40
N ILE A 100 -9.15 -1.34 -3.92
CA ILE A 100 -8.85 -0.12 -3.17
C ILE A 100 -10.13 0.64 -2.84
N ASN A 101 -11.01 0.85 -3.83
CA ASN A 101 -12.24 1.61 -3.66
C ASN A 101 -13.20 0.96 -2.65
N SER A 102 -13.27 -0.37 -2.62
CA SER A 102 -14.11 -1.11 -1.67
C SER A 102 -13.60 -1.06 -0.22
N SER A 103 -12.33 -0.72 0.01
CA SER A 103 -11.78 -0.56 1.37
C SER A 103 -12.38 0.62 2.12
N GLY A 104 -12.80 1.66 1.38
CA GLY A 104 -13.22 2.95 1.93
C GLY A 104 -12.09 3.81 2.53
N LEU A 105 -10.85 3.31 2.53
CA LEU A 105 -9.67 4.02 3.07
C LEU A 105 -8.99 4.91 2.04
N ALA A 106 -9.15 4.58 0.77
CA ALA A 106 -8.67 5.36 -0.36
C ALA A 106 -9.57 5.13 -1.58
N THR A 107 -9.46 6.02 -2.56
CA THR A 107 -10.06 5.86 -3.87
C THR A 107 -8.98 5.89 -4.94
N MET A 108 -8.94 4.89 -5.80
CA MET A 108 -8.09 4.81 -6.97
C MET A 108 -8.89 5.14 -8.23
N THR A 109 -8.24 5.81 -9.17
CA THR A 109 -8.69 5.92 -10.56
C THR A 109 -7.52 5.63 -11.49
N ASP A 110 -7.78 4.91 -12.57
CA ASP A 110 -6.82 4.72 -13.65
C ASP A 110 -7.33 5.28 -14.98
N LEU A 111 -6.40 5.67 -15.85
CA LEU A 111 -6.73 6.06 -17.21
C LEU A 111 -5.61 5.66 -18.18
N LYS A 112 -5.99 4.96 -19.25
CA LYS A 112 -5.13 4.64 -20.38
C LYS A 112 -5.41 5.57 -21.56
N ARG A 113 -4.38 6.17 -22.14
CA ARG A 113 -4.44 6.98 -23.36
C ARG A 113 -3.39 6.54 -24.37
N ALA A 114 -3.82 6.23 -25.59
CA ALA A 114 -2.91 6.00 -26.70
C ALA A 114 -2.29 7.33 -27.18
N ARG A 115 -0.95 7.40 -27.26
CA ARG A 115 -0.22 8.58 -27.76
C ARG A 115 0.85 8.17 -28.77
N GLY A 116 0.46 8.12 -30.05
CA GLY A 116 1.37 7.70 -31.12
C GLY A 116 1.86 6.26 -30.92
N LYS A 117 3.18 6.10 -30.75
CA LYS A 117 3.84 4.80 -30.52
C LYS A 117 3.83 4.35 -29.06
N ASP A 118 3.34 5.18 -28.14
CA ASP A 118 3.30 4.87 -26.72
C ASP A 118 1.85 4.75 -26.25
N ASP A 119 1.62 3.93 -25.23
CA ASP A 119 0.45 4.02 -24.36
C ASP A 119 0.87 4.73 -23.07
N VAL A 120 0.11 5.75 -22.69
CA VAL A 120 0.31 6.52 -21.46
C VAL A 120 -0.76 6.10 -20.46
N TYR A 121 -0.33 5.83 -19.24
CA TYR A 121 -1.16 5.41 -18.13
C TYR A 121 -1.05 6.45 -17.03
N THR A 122 -2.16 6.78 -16.39
CA THR A 122 -2.20 7.59 -15.17
C THR A 122 -2.93 6.83 -14.08
N ILE A 123 -2.37 6.85 -12.87
CA ILE A 123 -2.94 6.27 -11.66
C ILE A 123 -2.99 7.40 -10.63
N ASP A 124 -4.18 7.64 -10.09
CA ASP A 124 -4.38 8.58 -9.00
C ASP A 124 -5.01 7.82 -7.82
N VAL A 125 -4.39 7.89 -6.64
CA VAL A 125 -4.91 7.31 -5.39
C VAL A 125 -5.10 8.44 -4.38
N LYS A 126 -6.35 8.71 -4.01
CA LYS A 126 -6.71 9.71 -3.01
C LYS A 126 -7.04 9.04 -1.67
N PHE A 127 -6.38 9.44 -0.59
CA PHE A 127 -6.67 8.89 0.73
C PHE A 127 -7.95 9.48 1.33
N ASN A 128 -8.69 8.67 2.08
CA ASN A 128 -9.84 9.11 2.85
C ASN A 128 -9.42 9.35 4.30
N LYS A 129 -8.98 10.59 4.59
CA LYS A 129 -8.54 11.01 5.92
C LYS A 129 -9.58 10.70 7.00
N SER A 130 -10.83 11.02 6.76
CA SER A 130 -11.92 10.77 7.71
C SER A 130 -12.08 9.28 8.02
N ALA A 131 -12.01 8.40 7.01
CA ALA A 131 -12.10 6.96 7.22
C ALA A 131 -10.89 6.42 8.01
N ILE A 132 -9.68 6.89 7.71
CA ILE A 132 -8.45 6.52 8.41
C ILE A 132 -8.53 6.99 9.87
N ASP A 133 -8.87 8.25 10.13
CA ASP A 133 -8.98 8.79 11.49
C ASP A 133 -10.07 8.07 12.28
N ASN A 134 -11.21 7.77 11.67
CA ASN A 134 -12.28 7.00 12.30
C ASN A 134 -11.86 5.57 12.59
N LEU A 135 -11.09 4.94 11.70
CA LEU A 135 -10.51 3.62 11.96
C LEU A 135 -9.63 3.67 13.20
N ILE A 136 -8.72 4.65 13.30
CA ILE A 136 -7.83 4.79 14.46
C ILE A 136 -8.62 5.09 15.74
N LYS A 137 -9.54 6.08 15.71
CA LYS A 137 -10.33 6.50 16.89
C LYS A 137 -11.27 5.42 17.40
N ASN A 138 -11.96 4.72 16.50
CA ASN A 138 -12.76 3.58 16.90
C ASN A 138 -11.92 2.49 17.56
N ASN A 139 -10.58 2.54 17.35
CA ASN A 139 -9.64 1.55 17.83
C ASN A 139 -8.85 1.90 19.08
N THR A 140 -8.97 3.12 19.60
CA THR A 140 -8.37 3.50 20.87
C THR A 140 -8.97 4.80 21.40
N ASP A 141 -9.37 4.78 22.68
CA ASP A 141 -9.78 5.98 23.41
C ASP A 141 -8.60 6.67 24.12
N ASP A 142 -7.40 6.05 24.10
CA ASP A 142 -6.22 6.61 24.75
C ASP A 142 -5.47 7.56 23.79
N GLN A 143 -5.40 8.83 24.22
CA GLN A 143 -4.84 9.92 23.44
C GLN A 143 -3.34 9.75 23.12
N LYS A 144 -2.58 9.05 23.97
CA LYS A 144 -1.15 8.79 23.72
C LYS A 144 -0.98 7.78 22.59
N VAL A 145 -1.82 6.74 22.56
CA VAL A 145 -1.91 5.75 21.47
C VAL A 145 -2.25 6.45 20.17
N TYR A 146 -3.32 7.24 20.20
CA TYR A 146 -3.81 7.94 19.03
C TYR A 146 -2.72 8.84 18.46
N SER A 147 -2.00 9.57 19.33
CA SER A 147 -0.89 10.43 18.93
C SER A 147 0.30 9.63 18.38
N TYR A 148 0.59 8.45 18.94
CA TYR A 148 1.63 7.57 18.43
C TYR A 148 1.29 7.02 17.04
N ILE A 149 0.09 6.44 16.87
CA ILE A 149 -0.37 5.90 15.58
C ILE A 149 -0.33 6.99 14.51
N LYS A 150 -0.77 8.20 14.83
CA LYS A 150 -0.70 9.34 13.90
C LYS A 150 0.73 9.69 13.47
N ASN A 151 1.75 9.32 14.21
CA ASN A 151 3.15 9.58 13.86
C ASN A 151 3.85 8.40 13.18
N ILE A 152 3.18 7.25 13.03
CA ILE A 152 3.69 6.11 12.26
C ILE A 152 3.90 6.53 10.81
N LYS A 153 5.05 6.14 10.26
CA LYS A 153 5.36 6.35 8.85
C LYS A 153 4.61 5.35 7.99
N PHE A 154 4.14 5.81 6.85
CA PHE A 154 3.54 5.07 5.78
C PHE A 154 4.35 5.32 4.52
N ILE A 155 4.99 4.26 4.03
CA ILE A 155 5.84 4.27 2.86
C ILE A 155 5.09 3.52 1.76
N ASN A 156 4.87 4.15 0.62
CA ASN A 156 4.21 3.54 -0.54
C ASN A 156 5.18 3.52 -1.71
N GLU A 157 5.53 2.33 -2.17
CA GLU A 157 6.39 2.11 -3.33
C GLU A 157 5.53 1.57 -4.48
N VAL A 158 5.72 2.12 -5.68
CA VAL A 158 5.04 1.66 -6.89
C VAL A 158 6.07 1.47 -8.00
N GLU A 159 6.18 0.24 -8.49
CA GLU A 159 6.95 -0.17 -9.67
C GLU A 159 5.99 -0.41 -10.84
N VAL A 160 6.30 0.20 -11.98
CA VAL A 160 5.51 0.11 -13.22
C VAL A 160 6.30 -0.56 -14.35
N PRO A 161 5.64 -1.08 -15.40
CA PRO A 161 6.31 -1.85 -16.45
C PRO A 161 6.92 -0.95 -17.54
N GLY A 162 7.10 0.33 -17.27
CA GLY A 162 7.59 1.31 -18.23
C GLY A 162 8.08 2.56 -17.53
N ASN A 163 8.44 3.57 -18.32
CA ASN A 163 9.13 4.73 -17.76
C ASN A 163 8.12 5.69 -17.14
N VAL A 164 8.38 6.10 -15.91
CA VAL A 164 7.62 7.16 -15.25
C VAL A 164 7.88 8.49 -15.97
N ILE A 165 6.81 9.21 -16.28
CA ILE A 165 6.84 10.49 -17.00
C ILE A 165 6.27 11.66 -16.18
N GLY A 166 5.68 11.37 -15.02
CA GLY A 166 5.23 12.38 -14.06
C GLY A 166 4.71 11.73 -12.79
N CYS A 167 5.03 12.30 -11.64
CA CYS A 167 4.52 11.86 -10.34
C CYS A 167 4.70 12.97 -9.29
N ASN A 168 4.07 12.80 -8.13
CA ASN A 168 4.28 13.64 -6.95
C ASN A 168 5.03 12.91 -5.81
N ALA A 169 5.79 11.87 -6.14
CA ALA A 169 6.60 11.10 -5.20
C ALA A 169 7.70 11.96 -4.55
N GLU A 170 8.05 11.65 -3.30
CA GLU A 170 9.19 12.28 -2.64
C GLU A 170 10.54 11.71 -3.13
N GLU A 171 10.56 10.44 -3.55
CA GLU A 171 11.79 9.75 -3.95
C GLU A 171 11.66 9.03 -5.31
N ASP A 172 12.71 9.19 -6.13
CA ASP A 172 12.92 8.47 -7.39
C ASP A 172 13.95 7.36 -7.16
N VAL A 173 13.50 6.10 -7.07
CA VAL A 173 14.40 4.95 -6.86
C VAL A 173 15.14 4.59 -8.15
N ASP A 174 14.41 4.51 -9.27
CA ASP A 174 14.93 4.25 -10.62
C ASP A 174 13.98 4.81 -11.71
N GLU A 175 14.06 4.35 -12.96
CA GLU A 175 13.23 4.88 -14.05
C GLU A 175 11.74 4.47 -13.99
N ASN A 176 11.42 3.42 -13.25
CA ASN A 176 10.09 2.80 -13.21
C ASN A 176 9.49 2.66 -11.80
N THR A 177 10.25 3.00 -10.75
CA THR A 177 9.87 2.86 -9.34
C THR A 177 9.83 4.21 -8.64
N ARG A 178 8.75 4.47 -7.90
CA ARG A 178 8.52 5.71 -7.14
C ARG A 178 8.09 5.43 -5.72
N VAL A 179 8.55 6.27 -4.79
CA VAL A 179 8.26 6.11 -3.36
C VAL A 179 7.62 7.37 -2.80
N TRP A 180 6.49 7.18 -2.12
CA TRP A 180 5.83 8.17 -1.31
C TRP A 180 6.03 7.88 0.18
N ASN A 181 6.28 8.92 0.97
CA ASN A 181 6.53 8.78 2.41
C ASN A 181 5.77 9.82 3.22
N TYR A 182 4.80 9.34 4.01
CA TYR A 182 3.96 10.16 4.86
C TYR A 182 3.96 9.64 6.29
N LYS A 183 3.89 10.52 7.28
CA LYS A 183 3.28 10.14 8.55
C LYS A 183 1.76 10.06 8.38
N LEU A 184 1.08 9.17 9.10
CA LEU A 184 -0.39 9.11 9.07
C LEU A 184 -1.08 10.44 9.47
N SER A 185 -0.38 11.29 10.22
CA SER A 185 -0.78 12.65 10.59
C SER A 185 -0.69 13.66 9.46
N GLN A 186 0.18 13.42 8.48
CA GLN A 186 0.36 14.28 7.30
C GLN A 186 -0.65 13.96 6.21
N ILE A 187 -1.27 12.76 6.24
CA ILE A 187 -2.40 12.44 5.38
C ILE A 187 -3.58 13.33 5.76
N ASP A 188 -4.05 14.12 4.81
CA ASP A 188 -5.21 15.01 4.88
C ASP A 188 -6.16 14.80 3.68
N ASP A 189 -7.16 15.67 3.51
CA ASP A 189 -8.17 15.54 2.45
C ASP A 189 -7.63 15.84 1.03
N ASP A 190 -6.43 16.40 0.92
CA ASP A 190 -5.76 16.72 -0.34
C ASP A 190 -4.61 15.77 -0.67
N THR A 191 -4.22 14.93 0.29
CA THR A 191 -3.15 13.95 0.13
C THR A 191 -3.55 12.88 -0.89
N LYS A 192 -2.73 12.77 -1.94
CA LYS A 192 -2.91 11.83 -3.04
C LYS A 192 -1.57 11.36 -3.58
N LEU A 193 -1.58 10.17 -4.17
CA LEU A 193 -0.51 9.61 -4.97
C LEU A 193 -0.91 9.78 -6.43
N ASP A 194 -0.11 10.51 -7.20
CA ASP A 194 -0.27 10.68 -8.63
C ASP A 194 0.91 10.04 -9.36
N LEU A 195 0.63 9.17 -10.32
CA LEU A 195 1.65 8.50 -11.11
C LEU A 195 1.24 8.44 -12.58
N ALA A 196 2.12 8.88 -13.46
CA ALA A 196 1.97 8.76 -14.91
C ALA A 196 3.19 8.03 -15.48
N TYR A 197 2.94 7.00 -16.29
CA TYR A 197 4.00 6.23 -16.95
C TYR A 197 3.63 5.92 -18.40
N LYS A 198 4.64 5.54 -19.19
CA LYS A 198 4.45 5.16 -20.59
C LYS A 198 5.04 3.79 -20.91
N ILE A 199 4.34 3.04 -21.74
CA ILE A 199 4.81 1.78 -22.32
C ILE A 199 4.90 1.96 -23.83
N LYS A 200 6.00 1.53 -24.45
CA LYS A 200 6.13 1.51 -25.91
C LYS A 200 5.23 0.42 -26.48
N LYS A 201 4.44 0.74 -27.50
CA LYS A 201 3.71 -0.27 -28.27
C LYS A 201 4.73 -1.11 -29.03
N HIS A 202 4.71 -2.42 -28.82
CA HIS A 202 5.41 -3.32 -29.72
C HIS A 202 4.80 -3.16 -31.11
N ALA A 203 5.60 -2.70 -32.07
CA ALA A 203 5.24 -2.73 -33.46
C ALA A 203 5.15 -4.21 -33.86
N PHE A 204 3.95 -4.70 -34.18
CA PHE A 204 3.86 -5.98 -34.88
C PHE A 204 4.70 -5.85 -36.16
N PRO A 205 5.65 -6.76 -36.43
CA PRO A 205 6.26 -6.81 -37.75
C PRO A 205 5.12 -7.02 -38.73
N ILE A 206 4.97 -6.10 -39.69
CA ILE A 206 4.11 -6.29 -40.84
C ILE A 206 4.62 -7.57 -41.49
N SER A 207 3.92 -8.69 -41.31
CA SER A 207 4.22 -9.90 -42.02
C SER A 207 4.15 -9.57 -43.50
N VAL A 208 5.27 -9.77 -44.18
CA VAL A 208 5.39 -9.64 -45.62
C VAL A 208 4.28 -10.49 -46.23
N LEU A 209 3.30 -9.84 -46.86
CA LEU A 209 2.32 -10.53 -47.69
C LEU A 209 3.10 -11.39 -48.69
N PRO A 210 2.81 -12.69 -48.83
CA PRO A 210 3.40 -13.46 -49.91
C PRO A 210 2.88 -12.87 -51.22
N ASN A 211 3.78 -12.25 -51.98
CA ASN A 211 3.57 -12.12 -53.42
C ASN A 211 3.55 -13.55 -53.96
N ASN A 212 2.38 -14.02 -54.37
CA ASN A 212 2.12 -14.79 -55.59
C ASN A 212 0.65 -15.21 -55.65
#